data_AF-A0A432FX64-F1
#
_entry.id   AF-A0A432FX64-F1
#
_cell.length_a   1.000
_cell.length_b   1.000
_cell.length_c   1.000
_cell.angle_alpha   90.00
_cell.angle_beta   90.00
_cell.angle_gamma   90.00
#
_symmetry.space_group_name_H-M   'P 1'
#
loop_
_entity.id
_entity.type
_entity.pdbx_description
1 polymer ?
#
loop_
_entity_poly.entity_id
_entity_poly.type
_entity_poly.pdbx_seq_one_letter_code
_entity_poly.pdbx_strand_id
1 'polypeptide(L)'
;MARVSGGDLMAVARAILLDPEARKGHLRNPETFGKQREPIIRQAHLWRALGGHPKNGNYVEDAYPEYFHGQAPLRAPSVFNFFLPDYSPPGEVSDAGLVAPEFQITNETYITRSANGIFYLLIGGYPGSPYGSGEMMELDLEREARLAKEPRKLADHLDLLFLSGQMSDATRGVLLELLPQVPLRNDWLEGTRRKGILRALTAIYLVLVSPDYAIQR
;
A
#
# COMPACT_ATOMS: atom_id res chain seq x y z
N MET A 1 -8.88 28.01 -10.97
CA MET A 1 -9.01 29.27 -10.21
C MET A 1 -8.44 29.04 -8.81
N ALA A 2 -7.22 29.50 -8.53
CA ALA A 2 -6.65 29.41 -7.19
C ALA A 2 -7.45 30.33 -6.24
N ARG A 3 -8.09 29.77 -5.21
CA ARG A 3 -8.87 30.54 -4.23
C ARG A 3 -7.90 31.18 -3.22
N VAL A 4 -7.92 32.51 -3.17
CA VAL A 4 -7.05 33.35 -2.33
C VAL A 4 -7.38 33.09 -0.85
N SER A 5 -6.48 32.43 -0.13
CA SER A 5 -6.61 32.16 1.31
C SER A 5 -6.09 33.29 2.20
N GLY A 6 -5.55 34.36 1.63
CA GLY A 6 -4.99 35.48 2.38
C GLY A 6 -3.82 35.10 3.31
N GLY A 7 -3.19 33.94 3.11
CA GLY A 7 -2.16 33.41 4.00
C GLY A 7 -2.68 32.63 5.21
N ASP A 8 -4.00 32.41 5.32
CA ASP A 8 -4.58 31.60 6.38
C ASP A 8 -4.57 30.11 6.01
N LEU A 9 -3.69 29.34 6.66
CA LEU A 9 -3.59 27.89 6.48
C LEU A 9 -4.89 27.15 6.84
N MET A 10 -5.67 27.66 7.81
CA MET A 10 -6.97 27.08 8.16
C MET A 10 -7.97 27.30 7.03
N ALA A 11 -7.96 28.48 6.40
CA ALA A 11 -8.80 28.75 5.24
C ALA A 11 -8.42 27.86 4.03
N VAL A 12 -7.12 27.63 3.80
CA VAL A 12 -6.65 26.68 2.76
C VAL A 12 -7.13 25.27 3.05
N ALA A 13 -6.87 24.76 4.27
CA ALA A 13 -7.26 23.42 4.67
C ALA A 13 -8.77 23.24 4.56
N ARG A 14 -9.56 24.22 5.03
CA ARG A 14 -11.02 24.22 4.89
C ARG A 14 -11.45 24.22 3.43
N ALA A 15 -10.82 25.03 2.58
CA ALA A 15 -11.15 25.10 1.15
C ALA A 15 -10.90 23.76 0.45
N ILE A 16 -9.79 23.09 0.75
CA ILE A 16 -9.45 21.77 0.20
C ILE A 16 -10.43 20.70 0.71
N LEU A 17 -10.60 20.60 2.03
CA LEU A 17 -11.41 19.55 2.65
C LEU A 17 -12.93 19.70 2.39
N LEU A 18 -13.39 20.94 2.13
CA LEU A 18 -14.78 21.21 1.79
C LEU A 18 -15.03 21.33 0.29
N ASP A 19 -14.01 21.14 -0.55
CA ASP A 19 -14.22 21.24 -1.99
C ASP A 19 -15.21 20.15 -2.47
N PRO A 20 -16.20 20.49 -3.31
CA PRO A 20 -17.15 19.51 -3.84
C PRO A 20 -16.49 18.33 -4.55
N GLU A 21 -15.36 18.54 -5.22
CA GLU A 21 -14.60 17.47 -5.87
C GLU A 21 -14.00 16.53 -4.83
N ALA A 22 -13.35 17.07 -3.79
CA ALA A 22 -12.78 16.28 -2.70
C ALA A 22 -13.85 15.47 -1.94
N ARG A 23 -15.07 16.01 -1.81
CA ARG A 23 -16.16 15.35 -1.05
C ARG A 23 -17.04 14.40 -1.86
N LYS A 24 -17.24 14.68 -3.15
CA LYS A 24 -18.24 14.02 -3.99
C LYS A 24 -17.69 13.54 -5.34
N GLY A 25 -16.39 13.70 -5.61
CA GLY A 25 -15.76 13.29 -6.86
C GLY A 25 -15.96 11.80 -7.15
N HIS A 26 -15.71 10.93 -6.16
CA HIS A 26 -15.93 9.48 -6.26
C HIS A 26 -17.39 9.10 -6.55
N LEU A 27 -18.37 9.90 -6.10
CA LEU A 27 -19.79 9.66 -6.38
C LEU A 27 -20.20 10.16 -7.76
N ARG A 28 -19.56 11.23 -8.26
CA ARG A 28 -19.92 11.88 -9.53
C ARG A 28 -19.24 11.23 -10.73
N ASN A 29 -18.01 10.75 -10.54
CA ASN A 29 -17.20 10.15 -11.59
C ASN A 29 -16.65 8.78 -11.13
N PRO A 30 -17.50 7.82 -10.74
CA PRO A 30 -17.04 6.57 -10.12
C PRO A 30 -16.08 5.75 -11.01
N GLU A 31 -16.20 5.86 -12.33
CA GLU A 31 -15.37 5.14 -13.30
C GLU A 31 -13.96 5.76 -13.48
N THR A 32 -13.83 7.07 -13.25
CA THR A 32 -12.59 7.80 -13.55
C THR A 32 -11.96 8.47 -12.32
N PHE A 33 -12.65 8.42 -11.17
CA PHE A 33 -12.15 8.97 -9.92
C PHE A 33 -11.10 8.06 -9.29
N GLY A 34 -10.04 8.69 -8.82
CA GLY A 34 -8.97 8.05 -8.09
C GLY A 34 -7.62 8.31 -8.72
N LYS A 35 -6.60 7.69 -8.14
CA LYS A 35 -5.24 7.75 -8.65
C LYS A 35 -4.49 6.47 -8.35
N GLN A 36 -3.41 6.21 -9.08
CA GLN A 36 -2.50 5.15 -8.70
C GLN A 36 -1.79 5.55 -7.39
N ARG A 37 -1.75 4.62 -6.45
CA ARG A 37 -1.04 4.80 -5.18
C ARG A 37 0.46 4.67 -5.42
N GLU A 38 1.19 5.75 -5.17
CA GLU A 38 2.64 5.82 -5.31
C GLU A 38 3.35 4.65 -4.61
N PRO A 39 4.32 3.98 -5.26
CA PRO A 39 4.98 2.80 -4.70
C PRO A 39 5.58 3.02 -3.30
N ILE A 40 6.22 4.15 -3.03
CA ILE A 40 6.79 4.43 -1.71
C ILE A 40 5.71 4.67 -0.64
N ILE A 41 4.55 5.20 -1.04
CA ILE A 41 3.41 5.38 -0.15
C ILE A 41 2.81 4.02 0.24
N ARG A 42 2.89 3.01 -0.64
CA ARG A 42 2.44 1.64 -0.30
C ARG A 42 3.24 1.05 0.85
N GLN A 43 4.57 1.23 0.84
CA GLN A 43 5.47 0.81 1.94
C GLN A 43 5.17 1.60 3.22
N ALA A 44 5.09 2.93 3.13
CA ALA A 44 4.76 3.76 4.29
C ALA A 44 3.40 3.41 4.90
N HIS A 45 2.41 3.08 4.06
CA HIS A 45 1.09 2.64 4.51
C HIS A 45 1.15 1.27 5.18
N LEU A 46 1.86 0.29 4.61
CA LEU A 46 2.10 -1.02 5.23
C LEU A 46 2.67 -0.86 6.65
N TRP A 47 3.72 -0.07 6.80
CA TRP A 47 4.34 0.17 8.11
C TRP A 47 3.38 0.85 9.08
N ARG A 48 2.66 1.90 8.66
CA ARG A 48 1.70 2.57 9.55
C ARG A 48 0.53 1.67 9.95
N ALA A 49 0.01 0.88 9.00
CA ALA A 49 -1.14 0.01 9.20
C ALA A 49 -0.85 -1.13 10.18
N LEU A 50 0.39 -1.62 10.20
CA LEU A 50 0.81 -2.76 11.02
C LEU A 50 1.79 -2.36 12.13
N GLY A 51 1.70 -1.12 12.63
CA GLY A 51 2.48 -0.69 13.80
C GLY A 51 4.00 -0.84 13.63
N GLY A 52 4.51 -0.58 12.43
CA GLY A 52 5.92 -0.75 12.08
C GLY A 52 6.85 -0.01 13.04
N HIS A 53 7.83 -0.72 13.58
CA HIS A 53 8.85 -0.20 14.49
C HIS A 53 10.26 -0.70 14.15
N PRO A 54 11.33 0.07 14.43
CA PRO A 54 12.70 -0.40 14.20
C PRO A 54 12.97 -1.66 15.04
N LYS A 55 13.44 -2.74 14.41
CA LYS A 55 13.74 -4.00 15.11
C LYS A 55 14.80 -3.85 16.19
N ASN A 56 15.79 -2.97 15.97
CA ASN A 56 16.83 -2.61 16.94
C ASN A 56 16.41 -1.51 17.94
N GLY A 57 15.19 -0.96 17.83
CA GLY A 57 14.69 0.13 18.67
C GLY A 57 15.23 1.53 18.37
N ASN A 58 16.07 1.70 17.35
CA ASN A 58 16.77 2.95 17.07
C ASN A 58 16.32 3.60 15.75
N TYR A 59 16.81 3.08 14.63
CA TYR A 59 16.55 3.61 13.29
C TYR A 59 16.27 2.47 12.32
N VAL A 60 15.57 2.81 11.24
CA VAL A 60 15.38 1.92 10.10
C VAL A 60 16.29 2.37 8.96
N GLU A 61 17.01 1.42 8.39
CA GLU A 61 17.73 1.60 7.14
C GLU A 61 16.90 1.01 5.99
N ASP A 62 16.32 1.89 5.18
CA ASP A 62 15.79 1.51 3.87
C ASP A 62 16.91 1.70 2.84
N ALA A 63 17.68 0.64 2.60
CA ALA A 63 18.93 0.73 1.84
C ALA A 63 18.73 0.93 0.32
N TYR A 64 17.55 0.58 -0.22
CA TYR A 64 17.33 0.59 -1.68
C TYR A 64 15.93 1.08 -2.11
N PRO A 65 15.42 2.23 -1.60
CA PRO A 65 14.08 2.69 -1.92
C PRO A 65 13.89 2.96 -3.42
N GLU A 66 14.87 3.53 -4.13
CA GLU A 66 14.75 3.79 -5.57
C GLU A 66 14.71 2.51 -6.40
N TYR A 67 15.40 1.46 -5.94
CA TYR A 67 15.42 0.18 -6.64
C TYR A 67 14.02 -0.43 -6.64
N PHE A 68 13.37 -0.49 -5.47
CA PHE A 68 12.07 -1.13 -5.31
C PHE A 68 10.91 -0.25 -5.76
N HIS A 69 10.98 1.06 -5.51
CA HIS A 69 9.84 1.97 -5.63
C HIS A 69 9.95 2.97 -6.79
N GLY A 70 11.15 3.12 -7.38
CA GLY A 70 11.42 4.19 -8.36
C GLY A 70 11.38 5.59 -7.76
N GLN A 71 11.30 5.67 -6.43
CA GLN A 71 11.21 6.89 -5.65
C GLN A 71 12.04 6.71 -4.38
N ALA A 72 12.56 7.81 -3.87
CA ALA A 72 13.15 7.82 -2.53
C ALA A 72 13.00 9.18 -1.85
N PRO A 73 12.81 9.21 -0.53
CA PRO A 73 12.61 10.46 0.18
C PRO A 73 13.81 11.39 -0.04
N LEU A 74 13.54 12.67 -0.32
CA LEU A 74 14.57 13.70 -0.54
C LEU A 74 15.49 13.48 -1.76
N ARG A 75 15.14 12.57 -2.68
CA ARG A 75 15.96 12.22 -3.86
C ARG A 75 15.19 12.38 -5.18
N ALA A 76 14.33 13.39 -5.25
CA ALA A 76 13.64 13.72 -6.50
C ALA A 76 14.65 14.12 -7.60
N PRO A 77 14.50 13.61 -8.83
CA PRO A 77 15.44 13.89 -9.92
C PRO A 77 15.27 15.29 -10.52
N SER A 78 14.16 15.98 -10.21
CA SER A 78 13.85 17.31 -10.75
C SER A 78 12.95 18.11 -9.80
N VAL A 79 12.75 19.40 -10.12
CA VAL A 79 11.77 20.28 -9.43
C VAL A 79 10.32 19.84 -9.63
N PHE A 80 10.06 18.97 -10.61
CA PHE A 80 8.74 18.39 -10.88
C PHE A 80 8.53 17.06 -10.15
N ASN A 81 9.41 16.70 -9.22
CA ASN A 81 9.38 15.43 -8.48
C ASN A 81 9.74 14.21 -9.36
N PHE A 82 9.17 13.03 -9.07
CA PHE A 82 9.46 11.75 -9.75
C PHE A 82 8.70 11.54 -11.07
N PHE A 83 7.62 12.28 -11.30
CA PHE A 83 6.76 12.17 -12.48
C PHE A 83 6.10 13.52 -12.79
N LEU A 84 5.72 13.73 -14.05
CA LEU A 84 5.10 14.96 -14.53
C LEU A 84 3.63 15.02 -14.10
N PRO A 85 3.13 16.17 -13.61
CA PRO A 85 1.76 16.31 -13.11
C PRO A 85 0.69 16.16 -14.22
N ASP A 86 1.07 16.29 -15.48
CA ASP A 86 0.21 16.17 -16.66
C ASP A 86 0.51 14.90 -17.48
N TYR A 87 1.32 13.98 -16.95
CA TYR A 87 1.57 12.71 -17.64
C TYR A 87 0.28 11.92 -17.81
N SER A 88 0.01 11.57 -19.06
CA SER A 88 -1.08 10.68 -19.47
C SER A 88 -0.49 9.50 -20.22
N PRO A 89 -0.59 8.26 -19.68
CA PRO A 89 -0.16 7.09 -20.41
C PRO A 89 -1.04 6.90 -21.67
N PRO A 90 -0.47 6.41 -22.79
CA PRO A 90 -1.23 6.09 -23.99
C PRO A 90 -2.32 5.03 -23.73
N GLY A 91 -3.45 5.15 -24.42
CA GLY A 91 -4.58 4.23 -24.34
C GLY A 91 -5.75 4.81 -23.56
N GLU A 92 -6.45 3.98 -22.78
CA GLU A 92 -7.73 4.33 -22.14
C GLU A 92 -7.70 5.65 -21.35
N VAL A 93 -6.59 5.94 -20.66
CA VAL A 93 -6.42 7.18 -19.88
C VAL A 93 -6.35 8.40 -20.79
N SER A 94 -5.47 8.38 -21.81
CA SER A 94 -5.34 9.49 -22.76
C SER A 94 -6.58 9.67 -23.64
N ASP A 95 -7.20 8.56 -24.05
CA ASP A 95 -8.39 8.57 -24.90
C ASP A 95 -9.60 9.18 -24.17
N ALA A 96 -9.64 9.03 -22.83
CA ALA A 96 -10.62 9.67 -21.96
C ALA A 96 -10.25 11.12 -21.58
N GLY A 97 -9.10 11.65 -22.05
CA GLY A 97 -8.61 12.99 -21.71
C GLY A 97 -8.22 13.14 -20.23
N LEU A 98 -7.86 12.03 -19.57
CA LEU A 98 -7.45 12.00 -18.17
C LEU A 98 -5.92 12.09 -18.06
N VAL A 99 -5.44 12.35 -16.84
CA VAL A 99 -4.01 12.27 -16.49
C VAL A 99 -3.83 11.22 -15.41
N ALA A 100 -2.68 10.57 -15.40
CA ALA A 100 -2.32 9.60 -14.37
C ALA A 100 -0.81 9.65 -14.09
N PRO A 101 -0.36 10.71 -13.38
CA PRO A 101 1.06 11.02 -13.20
C PRO A 101 1.93 9.87 -12.72
N GLU A 102 1.45 9.15 -11.69
CA GLU A 102 2.18 8.06 -11.06
C GLU A 102 2.42 6.86 -12.00
N PHE A 103 1.66 6.73 -13.10
CA PHE A 103 1.93 5.69 -14.10
C PHE A 103 3.23 5.93 -14.88
N GLN A 104 3.78 7.14 -14.87
CA GLN A 104 5.06 7.42 -15.55
C GLN A 104 6.23 6.59 -14.98
N ILE A 105 6.18 6.28 -13.69
CA ILE A 105 7.18 5.47 -12.99
C ILE A 105 6.71 4.02 -12.73
N THR A 106 5.46 3.69 -13.08
CA THR A 106 4.88 2.36 -12.87
C THR A 106 4.95 1.53 -14.15
N ASN A 107 6.16 1.12 -14.53
CA ASN A 107 6.39 0.21 -15.65
C ASN A 107 6.46 -1.26 -15.20
N GLU A 108 6.54 -2.19 -16.15
CA GLU A 108 6.61 -3.64 -15.89
C GLU A 108 7.72 -4.03 -14.90
N THR A 109 8.87 -3.36 -14.99
CA THR A 109 9.99 -3.59 -14.07
C THR A 109 9.63 -3.16 -12.66
N TYR A 110 9.07 -1.95 -12.48
CA TYR A 110 8.72 -1.42 -11.17
C TYR A 110 7.53 -2.12 -10.54
N ILE A 111 6.57 -2.63 -11.32
CA ILE A 111 5.48 -3.47 -10.80
C ILE A 111 6.06 -4.73 -10.15
N THR A 112 6.97 -5.42 -10.85
CA THR A 112 7.62 -6.63 -10.35
C THR A 112 8.49 -6.33 -9.12
N ARG A 113 9.30 -5.26 -9.18
CA ARG A 113 10.14 -4.86 -8.05
C ARG A 113 9.33 -4.42 -6.84
N SER A 114 8.23 -3.70 -7.03
CA SER A 114 7.35 -3.28 -5.93
C SER A 114 6.74 -4.50 -5.23
N ALA A 115 6.26 -5.49 -5.98
CA ALA A 115 5.75 -6.74 -5.41
C ALA A 115 6.83 -7.47 -4.60
N ASN A 116 8.05 -7.60 -5.16
CA ASN A 116 9.19 -8.18 -4.45
C ASN A 116 9.58 -7.38 -3.20
N GLY A 117 9.50 -6.05 -3.25
CA GLY A 117 9.75 -5.17 -2.12
C GLY A 117 8.74 -5.39 -0.99
N ILE A 118 7.44 -5.47 -1.30
CA ILE A 118 6.41 -5.81 -0.32
C ILE A 118 6.66 -7.21 0.27
N PHE A 119 6.99 -8.19 -0.56
CA PHE A 119 7.36 -9.52 -0.07
C PHE A 119 8.55 -9.47 0.89
N TYR A 120 9.62 -8.76 0.52
CA TYR A 120 10.81 -8.60 1.36
C TYR A 120 10.47 -7.95 2.70
N LEU A 121 9.68 -6.87 2.70
CA LEU A 121 9.22 -6.19 3.91
C LEU A 121 8.43 -7.11 4.84
N LEU A 122 7.59 -7.98 4.28
CA LEU A 122 6.79 -8.93 5.05
C LEU A 122 7.63 -10.10 5.61
N ILE A 123 8.53 -10.68 4.80
CA ILE A 123 9.36 -11.82 5.20
C ILE A 123 10.49 -11.41 6.14
N GLY A 124 11.09 -10.23 5.95
CA GLY A 124 12.11 -9.72 6.87
C GLY A 124 11.51 -9.09 8.13
N GLY A 125 10.30 -8.52 8.03
CA GLY A 125 9.69 -7.72 9.09
C GLY A 125 8.73 -8.47 10.02
N TYR A 126 8.44 -9.76 9.84
CA TYR A 126 7.59 -10.46 10.82
C TYR A 126 8.34 -10.68 12.16
N PRO A 127 7.63 -10.70 13.31
CA PRO A 127 8.26 -10.89 14.61
C PRO A 127 9.05 -12.19 14.73
N GLY A 128 10.34 -12.05 15.01
CA GLY A 128 11.28 -13.18 15.12
C GLY A 128 11.93 -13.61 13.80
N SER A 129 11.69 -12.91 12.68
CA SER A 129 12.31 -13.27 11.39
C SER A 129 13.84 -13.25 11.46
N PRO A 130 14.52 -14.32 11.01
CA PRO A 130 15.98 -14.33 10.89
C PRO A 130 16.46 -13.65 9.60
N TYR A 131 15.56 -13.30 8.68
CA TYR A 131 15.91 -12.78 7.35
C TYR A 131 16.01 -11.25 7.30
N GLY A 132 15.43 -10.55 8.28
CA GLY A 132 15.54 -9.10 8.41
C GLY A 132 16.74 -8.68 9.27
N SER A 133 17.53 -7.72 8.79
CA SER A 133 18.60 -7.09 9.58
C SER A 133 18.03 -6.39 10.83
N GLY A 134 18.90 -6.05 11.78
CA GLY A 134 18.49 -5.28 12.96
C GLY A 134 17.95 -3.88 12.63
N GLU A 135 18.34 -3.34 11.47
CA GLU A 135 17.93 -2.01 11.00
C GLU A 135 16.68 -2.08 10.10
N MET A 136 16.02 -3.23 10.02
CA MET A 136 14.76 -3.38 9.31
C MET A 136 13.58 -2.96 10.19
N MET A 137 12.48 -2.55 9.54
CA MET A 137 11.19 -2.38 10.21
C MET A 137 10.60 -3.75 10.56
N GLU A 138 10.33 -4.00 11.83
CA GLU A 138 9.48 -5.11 12.28
C GLU A 138 8.01 -4.66 12.31
N LEU A 139 7.07 -5.59 12.06
CA LEU A 139 5.64 -5.36 11.97
C LEU A 139 4.92 -5.99 13.17
N ASP A 140 3.89 -5.32 13.69
CA ASP A 140 2.90 -5.94 14.56
C ASP A 140 1.88 -6.71 13.71
N LEU A 141 1.91 -8.04 13.84
CA LEU A 141 1.04 -8.99 13.14
C LEU A 141 0.14 -9.77 14.09
N GLU A 142 0.06 -9.35 15.34
CA GLU A 142 -0.63 -10.11 16.38
C GLU A 142 -2.13 -10.25 16.09
N ARG A 143 -2.76 -9.15 15.65
CA ARG A 143 -4.19 -9.14 15.34
C ARG A 143 -4.49 -10.00 14.11
N GLU A 144 -3.71 -9.84 13.05
CA GLU A 144 -3.88 -10.51 11.77
C GLU A 144 -3.67 -12.03 11.94
N ALA A 145 -2.65 -12.43 12.69
CA ALA A 145 -2.40 -13.84 13.01
C ALA A 145 -3.55 -14.47 13.81
N ARG A 146 -4.18 -13.72 14.75
CA ARG A 146 -5.37 -14.20 15.47
C ARG A 146 -6.59 -14.31 14.56
N LEU A 147 -6.80 -13.34 13.67
CA LEU A 147 -7.93 -13.33 12.73
C LEU A 147 -7.78 -14.41 11.65
N ALA A 148 -6.56 -14.86 11.35
CA ALA A 148 -6.29 -15.87 10.33
C ALA A 148 -7.03 -17.21 10.52
N LYS A 149 -7.49 -17.52 11.75
CA LYS A 149 -8.37 -18.68 12.01
C LYS A 149 -9.77 -18.55 11.38
N GLU A 150 -10.19 -17.34 11.06
CA GLU A 150 -11.47 -16.98 10.46
C GLU A 150 -11.24 -16.15 9.18
N PRO A 151 -11.00 -16.79 8.01
CA PRO A 151 -10.60 -16.10 6.78
C PRO A 151 -11.49 -14.92 6.37
N ARG A 152 -12.81 -15.01 6.61
CA ARG A 152 -13.75 -13.92 6.37
C ARG A 152 -13.44 -12.70 7.23
N LYS A 153 -13.24 -12.88 8.54
CA LYS A 153 -12.90 -11.78 9.45
C LYS A 153 -11.54 -11.18 9.16
N LEU A 154 -10.57 -11.99 8.71
CA LEU A 154 -9.28 -11.47 8.27
C LEU A 154 -9.45 -10.62 6.99
N ALA A 155 -10.20 -11.10 6.00
CA ALA A 155 -10.48 -10.33 4.78
C ALA A 155 -11.21 -9.01 5.10
N ASP A 156 -12.25 -9.03 5.92
CA ASP A 156 -13.01 -7.83 6.31
C ASP A 156 -12.13 -6.82 7.08
N HIS A 157 -11.18 -7.30 7.89
CA HIS A 157 -10.21 -6.45 8.57
C HIS A 157 -9.22 -5.80 7.60
N LEU A 158 -8.66 -6.58 6.66
CA LEU A 158 -7.72 -6.07 5.66
C LEU A 158 -8.39 -5.13 4.66
N ASP A 159 -9.67 -5.38 4.34
CA ASP A 159 -10.50 -4.48 3.54
C ASP A 159 -10.59 -3.10 4.18
N LEU A 160 -10.95 -3.03 5.46
CA LEU A 160 -10.99 -1.77 6.19
C LEU A 160 -9.60 -1.12 6.29
N LEU A 161 -8.58 -1.91 6.59
CA LEU A 161 -7.24 -1.41 6.89
C LEU A 161 -6.52 -0.87 5.65
N PHE A 162 -6.63 -1.56 4.51
CA PHE A 162 -5.84 -1.25 3.31
C PHE A 162 -6.66 -0.72 2.14
N LEU A 163 -7.95 -1.06 2.07
CA LEU A 163 -8.83 -0.79 0.92
C LEU A 163 -10.00 0.13 1.28
N SER A 164 -10.02 0.66 2.50
CA SER A 164 -11.07 1.58 2.98
C SER A 164 -12.49 1.03 2.87
N GLY A 165 -12.66 -0.30 2.95
CA GLY A 165 -13.97 -0.96 2.84
C GLY A 165 -14.47 -1.13 1.40
N GLN A 166 -13.57 -1.06 0.42
CA GLN A 166 -13.88 -1.11 -1.01
C GLN A 166 -13.27 -2.34 -1.71
N MET A 167 -12.93 -3.40 -0.97
CA MET A 167 -12.46 -4.67 -1.55
C MET A 167 -13.48 -5.20 -2.54
N SER A 168 -13.04 -5.46 -3.76
CA SER A 168 -13.87 -6.08 -4.80
C SER A 168 -14.24 -7.52 -4.43
N ASP A 169 -15.37 -7.99 -4.94
CA ASP A 169 -15.78 -9.39 -4.81
C ASP A 169 -14.74 -10.35 -5.42
N ALA A 170 -14.01 -9.91 -6.44
CA ALA A 170 -12.94 -10.68 -7.07
C ALA A 170 -11.76 -10.88 -6.09
N THR A 171 -11.21 -9.81 -5.53
CA THR A 171 -10.11 -9.90 -4.54
C THR A 171 -10.56 -10.66 -3.30
N ARG A 172 -11.79 -10.42 -2.83
CA ARG A 172 -12.36 -11.15 -1.69
C ARG A 172 -12.50 -12.64 -1.98
N GLY A 173 -12.96 -13.01 -3.18
CA GLY A 173 -13.08 -14.39 -3.63
C GLY A 173 -11.73 -15.12 -3.58
N VAL A 174 -10.68 -14.51 -4.14
CA VAL A 174 -9.30 -15.06 -4.11
C VAL A 174 -8.82 -15.31 -2.68
N LEU A 175 -9.02 -14.35 -1.76
CA LEU A 175 -8.64 -14.52 -0.36
C LEU A 175 -9.42 -15.67 0.31
N LEU A 176 -10.73 -15.74 0.11
CA LEU A 176 -11.56 -16.77 0.75
C LEU A 176 -11.29 -18.18 0.21
N GLU A 177 -10.84 -18.29 -1.04
CA GLU A 177 -10.45 -19.55 -1.65
C GLU A 177 -9.05 -20.02 -1.19
N LEU A 178 -8.07 -19.11 -1.17
CA LEU A 178 -6.67 -19.47 -0.90
C LEU A 178 -6.37 -19.63 0.59
N LEU A 179 -6.86 -18.73 1.44
CA LEU A 179 -6.45 -18.69 2.85
C LEU A 179 -6.73 -20.00 3.61
N PRO A 180 -7.85 -20.72 3.40
CA PRO A 180 -8.06 -22.04 4.00
C PRO A 180 -6.97 -23.07 3.67
N GLN A 181 -6.33 -22.95 2.50
CA GLN A 181 -5.29 -23.87 2.03
C GLN A 181 -3.94 -23.64 2.73
N VAL A 182 -3.70 -22.42 3.25
CA VAL A 182 -2.49 -22.10 4.02
C VAL A 182 -2.67 -22.59 5.46
N PRO A 183 -1.91 -23.55 5.98
CA PRO A 183 -2.14 -24.09 7.34
C PRO A 183 -2.03 -23.03 8.44
N LEU A 184 -2.81 -23.20 9.52
CA LEU A 184 -2.67 -22.35 10.71
C LEU A 184 -1.39 -22.63 11.51
N ARG A 185 -0.86 -23.85 11.42
CA ARG A 185 0.46 -24.14 12.00
C ARG A 185 1.52 -23.48 11.13
N ASN A 186 2.45 -22.78 11.74
CA ASN A 186 3.60 -22.25 11.03
C ASN A 186 4.67 -23.34 10.90
N ASP A 187 4.78 -23.90 9.69
CA ASP A 187 5.80 -24.89 9.32
C ASP A 187 6.88 -24.30 8.40
N TRP A 188 6.70 -23.06 7.92
CA TRP A 188 7.52 -22.46 6.87
C TRP A 188 8.37 -21.29 7.34
N LEU A 189 7.84 -20.44 8.23
CA LEU A 189 8.60 -19.29 8.71
C LEU A 189 9.53 -19.71 9.85
N GLU A 190 10.81 -19.40 9.72
CA GLU A 190 11.79 -19.58 10.77
C GLU A 190 11.62 -18.55 11.90
N GLY A 191 12.23 -18.80 13.07
CA GLY A 191 12.27 -17.82 14.17
C GLY A 191 10.93 -17.51 14.87
N THR A 192 9.81 -18.04 14.38
CA THR A 192 8.49 -17.89 15.02
C THR A 192 7.68 -19.18 15.00
N ARG A 193 6.92 -19.44 16.07
CA ARG A 193 5.95 -20.56 16.13
C ARG A 193 4.50 -20.06 16.21
N ARG A 194 4.28 -18.75 15.98
CA ARG A 194 2.96 -18.13 16.07
C ARG A 194 2.02 -18.77 15.06
N LYS A 195 0.88 -19.29 15.52
CA LYS A 195 -0.15 -19.85 14.62
C LYS A 195 -0.83 -18.73 13.82
N GLY A 196 -1.17 -19.01 12.57
CA GLY A 196 -1.89 -18.11 11.68
C GLY A 196 -1.03 -17.02 11.03
N ILE A 197 0.22 -16.84 11.46
CA ILE A 197 1.08 -15.76 10.97
C ILE A 197 1.41 -15.89 9.48
N LEU A 198 1.70 -17.11 8.99
CA LEU A 198 1.96 -17.34 7.56
C LEU A 198 0.74 -16.96 6.71
N ARG A 199 -0.44 -17.43 7.12
CA ARG A 199 -1.71 -17.10 6.45
C ARG A 199 -2.02 -15.60 6.50
N ALA A 200 -1.72 -14.93 7.61
CA ALA A 200 -1.84 -13.48 7.73
C ALA A 200 -0.91 -12.75 6.74
N LEU A 201 0.38 -13.11 6.71
CA LEU A 201 1.34 -12.56 5.75
C LEU A 201 0.90 -12.80 4.29
N THR A 202 0.42 -14.00 3.97
CA THR A 202 -0.12 -14.31 2.63
C THR A 202 -1.31 -13.40 2.28
N ALA A 203 -2.25 -13.22 3.20
CA ALA A 203 -3.41 -12.35 2.98
C ALA A 203 -2.98 -10.89 2.75
N ILE A 204 -2.09 -10.37 3.61
CA ILE A 204 -1.57 -9.01 3.51
C ILE A 204 -0.83 -8.83 2.18
N TYR A 205 0.04 -9.77 1.81
CA TYR A 205 0.77 -9.73 0.55
C TYR A 205 -0.19 -9.63 -0.64
N LEU A 206 -1.18 -10.51 -0.72
CA LEU A 206 -2.16 -10.53 -1.82
C LEU A 206 -2.97 -9.24 -1.91
N VAL A 207 -3.39 -8.68 -0.77
CA VAL A 207 -4.08 -7.38 -0.75
C VAL A 207 -3.15 -6.30 -1.28
N LEU A 208 -1.92 -6.20 -0.80
CA LEU A 208 -0.99 -5.11 -1.16
C LEU A 208 -0.49 -5.16 -2.61
N VAL A 209 -0.49 -6.32 -3.25
CA VAL A 209 -0.16 -6.46 -4.68
C VAL A 209 -1.38 -6.46 -5.60
N SER A 210 -2.59 -6.37 -5.04
CA SER A 210 -3.83 -6.36 -5.83
C SER A 210 -4.06 -5.02 -6.56
N PRO A 211 -4.80 -5.03 -7.68
CA PRO A 211 -5.29 -3.81 -8.31
C PRO A 211 -6.13 -2.93 -7.38
N ASP A 212 -6.95 -3.54 -6.52
CA ASP A 212 -7.77 -2.84 -5.53
C ASP A 212 -6.93 -1.97 -4.58
N TYR A 213 -5.73 -2.41 -4.23
CA TYR A 213 -4.80 -1.63 -3.42
C TYR A 213 -3.93 -0.67 -4.26
N ALA A 214 -3.64 -1.03 -5.50
CA ALA A 214 -2.83 -0.22 -6.39
C ALA A 214 -3.52 1.10 -6.77
N ILE A 215 -4.85 1.12 -6.77
CA ILE A 215 -5.67 2.30 -7.06
C ILE A 215 -6.30 2.82 -5.78
N GLN A 216 -6.15 4.12 -5.52
CA GLN A 216 -6.80 4.83 -4.43
C GLN A 216 -8.04 5.54 -4.97
N ARG A 217 -9.21 5.25 -4.40
CA ARG A 217 -10.51 5.83 -4.74
C ARG A 217 -11.13 6.60 -3.57
#